data_AF-A0A840WQL3-F1
#
_entry.id   AF-A0A840WQL3-F1
#
_cell.length_a   1.000
_cell.length_b   1.000
_cell.length_c   1.000
_cell.angle_alpha   90.00
_cell.angle_beta   90.00
_cell.angle_gamma   90.00
#
_symmetry.space_group_name_H-M   'P 1'
#
loop_
_entity.id
_entity.type
_entity.pdbx_description
1 polymer ?
#
loop_
_entity_poly.entity_id
_entity_poly.type
_entity_poly.pdbx_seq_one_letter_code
_entity_poly.pdbx_strand_id
1 'polypeptide(L)'
;MTSHPDVEALAFFAEDLLAPDEERSVAAHIETCANCATTLDELSGVTRVLAEAPAPALPQDVADLLDGRISEAVDERSAAASSAGAPAPETPVPGPHGPESTEPGTPADDALAPVVPLAARRRRFGLPHLMAVAAASVFVVGGGAAIISGVMGGQQESGIASPLMDEDAEPEVAPDTAQSYSAESVASGTVYTEEGLGAQAAGVLAAAEAGPTESEGAEEDMGAQAVKGLPAGAQECVTRFEEANGVRVTLVDDAHFDSGDGAERAWVLFTRDTEGASAVVLDPGQCSRGSSFDSGILAEQPL
;
A
#
# COMPACT_ATOMS: atom_id res chain seq x y z
N MET A 1 3.95 -29.79 14.57
CA MET A 1 4.59 -28.93 13.55
C MET A 1 3.48 -28.11 12.94
N THR A 2 3.12 -27.02 13.60
CA THR A 2 2.12 -26.08 13.09
C THR A 2 2.83 -25.18 12.10
N SER A 3 2.34 -25.13 10.87
CA SER A 3 2.78 -24.15 9.87
C SER A 3 2.69 -22.74 10.47
N HIS A 4 3.70 -21.91 10.21
CA HIS A 4 3.70 -20.51 10.63
C HIS A 4 2.60 -19.75 9.86
N PRO A 5 1.91 -18.79 10.50
CA PRO A 5 1.11 -17.81 9.76
C PRO A 5 1.98 -17.13 8.70
N ASP A 6 1.40 -16.88 7.53
CA ASP A 6 2.06 -16.08 6.52
C ASP A 6 2.22 -14.62 6.98
N VAL A 7 3.07 -13.88 6.27
CA VAL A 7 3.39 -12.49 6.60
C VAL A 7 2.18 -11.57 6.40
N GLU A 8 1.29 -11.90 5.46
CA GLU A 8 0.07 -11.13 5.20
C GLU A 8 -0.90 -11.22 6.38
N ALA A 9 -1.10 -12.42 6.94
CA ALA A 9 -1.89 -12.65 8.13
C ALA A 9 -1.30 -11.94 9.36
N LEU A 10 0.03 -11.88 9.50
CA LEU A 10 0.68 -11.09 10.56
C LEU A 10 0.47 -9.58 10.37
N ALA A 11 0.51 -9.08 9.13
CA ALA A 11 0.22 -7.69 8.83
C ALA A 11 -1.25 -7.33 9.09
N PHE A 12 -2.19 -8.19 8.69
CA PHE A 12 -3.61 -8.02 9.00
C PHE A 12 -3.90 -8.14 10.50
N PHE A 13 -3.17 -8.99 11.22
CA PHE A 13 -3.26 -9.04 12.67
C PHE A 13 -2.79 -7.73 13.32
N ALA A 14 -1.68 -7.15 12.83
CA ALA A 14 -1.15 -5.88 13.34
C ALA A 14 -2.14 -4.71 13.18
N GLU A 15 -2.92 -4.72 12.10
CA GLU A 15 -3.87 -3.66 11.75
C GLU A 15 -5.33 -3.98 12.15
N ASP A 16 -5.56 -5.02 12.97
CA ASP A 16 -6.90 -5.46 13.43
C ASP A 16 -7.90 -5.75 12.28
N LEU A 17 -7.41 -6.35 11.20
CA LEU A 17 -8.20 -6.65 9.99
C LEU A 17 -8.61 -8.12 9.84
N LEU A 18 -8.14 -9.00 10.73
CA LEU A 18 -8.48 -10.42 10.68
C LEU A 18 -9.90 -10.70 11.16
N ALA A 19 -10.47 -11.81 10.67
CA ALA A 19 -11.71 -12.32 11.22
C ALA A 19 -11.49 -12.77 12.69
N PRO A 20 -12.46 -12.61 13.61
CA PRO A 20 -12.24 -12.84 15.04
C PRO A 20 -11.73 -14.23 15.41
N ASP A 21 -12.05 -15.25 14.61
CA ASP A 21 -11.60 -16.63 14.84
C ASP A 21 -10.15 -16.85 14.38
N GLU A 22 -9.76 -16.18 13.31
CA GLU A 22 -8.40 -16.20 12.75
C GLU A 22 -7.44 -15.39 13.62
N GLU A 23 -7.86 -14.19 14.04
CA GLU A 23 -7.14 -13.34 14.98
C GLU A 23 -6.77 -14.09 16.27
N ARG A 24 -7.73 -14.81 16.87
CA ARG A 24 -7.48 -15.66 18.06
C ARG A 24 -6.49 -16.78 17.79
N SER A 25 -6.52 -17.38 16.60
CA SER A 25 -5.58 -18.44 16.21
C SER A 25 -4.17 -17.89 16.02
N VAL A 26 -4.03 -16.75 15.35
CA VAL A 26 -2.75 -16.06 15.11
C VAL A 26 -2.17 -15.56 16.42
N ALA A 27 -2.96 -14.93 17.29
CA ALA A 27 -2.53 -14.50 18.62
C ALA A 27 -1.97 -15.66 19.45
N ALA A 28 -2.70 -16.79 19.52
CA ALA A 28 -2.23 -17.98 20.24
C ALA A 28 -0.94 -18.57 19.67
N HIS A 29 -0.73 -18.47 18.35
CA HIS A 29 0.53 -18.88 17.72
C HIS A 29 1.67 -17.95 18.13
N ILE A 30 1.48 -16.63 18.03
CA ILE A 30 2.50 -15.61 18.33
C ILE A 30 2.97 -15.71 19.79
N GLU A 31 2.07 -16.01 20.73
CA GLU A 31 2.42 -16.26 22.14
C GLU A 31 3.45 -17.39 22.33
N THR A 32 3.52 -18.33 21.39
CA THR A 32 4.37 -19.52 21.48
C THR A 32 5.52 -19.54 20.46
N CYS A 33 5.51 -18.63 19.48
CA CYS A 33 6.49 -18.58 18.40
C CYS A 33 7.25 -17.25 18.41
N ALA A 34 8.50 -17.29 18.87
CA ALA A 34 9.37 -16.11 18.93
C ALA A 34 9.66 -15.47 17.55
N ASN A 35 9.69 -16.28 16.47
CA ASN A 35 9.92 -15.75 15.13
C ASN A 35 8.75 -14.87 14.68
N CYS A 36 7.52 -15.38 14.77
CA CYS A 36 6.32 -14.61 14.42
C CYS A 36 6.14 -13.38 15.32
N ALA A 37 6.50 -13.47 16.61
CA ALA A 37 6.50 -12.31 17.51
C ALA A 37 7.51 -11.22 17.07
N THR A 38 8.69 -11.63 16.59
CA THR A 38 9.71 -10.69 16.08
C THR A 38 9.24 -10.02 14.80
N THR A 39 8.72 -10.79 13.84
CA THR A 39 8.17 -10.23 12.59
C THR A 39 7.00 -9.28 12.86
N LEU A 40 6.13 -9.58 13.82
CA LEU A 40 5.06 -8.67 14.21
C LEU A 40 5.61 -7.34 14.79
N ASP A 41 6.65 -7.40 15.62
CA ASP A 41 7.30 -6.20 16.17
C ASP A 41 7.88 -5.32 15.06
N GLU A 42 8.57 -5.93 14.09
CA GLU A 42 9.12 -5.24 12.91
C GLU A 42 8.03 -4.53 12.10
N LEU A 43 6.91 -5.22 11.82
CA LEU A 43 5.77 -4.64 11.11
C LEU A 43 5.15 -3.46 11.89
N SER A 44 4.94 -3.64 13.20
CA SER A 44 4.41 -2.58 14.07
C SER A 44 5.37 -1.37 14.18
N GLY A 45 6.67 -1.62 14.01
CA GLY A 45 7.71 -0.60 13.96
C GLY A 45 7.53 0.34 12.76
N VAL A 46 7.13 -0.18 11.60
CA VAL A 46 6.85 0.64 10.41
C VAL A 46 5.69 1.60 10.67
N THR A 47 4.57 1.11 11.22
CA THR A 47 3.42 1.95 11.56
C THR A 47 3.79 3.04 12.58
N ARG A 48 4.66 2.72 13.56
CA ARG A 48 5.19 3.72 14.50
C ARG A 48 6.01 4.82 13.81
N VAL A 49 6.91 4.45 12.91
CA VAL A 49 7.73 5.41 12.15
C VAL A 49 6.84 6.32 11.29
N LEU A 50 5.81 5.76 10.65
CA LEU A 50 4.87 6.55 9.87
C LEU A 50 4.04 7.51 10.74
N ALA A 51 3.69 7.10 11.96
CA ALA A 51 2.98 7.96 12.92
C ALA A 51 3.82 9.14 13.44
N GLU A 52 5.15 9.07 13.38
CA GLU A 52 6.04 10.18 13.72
C GLU A 52 6.10 11.26 12.62
N ALA A 53 5.60 10.95 11.42
CA ALA A 53 5.54 11.93 10.34
C ALA A 53 4.64 13.13 10.74
N PRO A 54 5.06 14.38 10.46
CA PRO A 54 4.27 15.56 10.83
C PRO A 54 2.87 15.53 10.21
N ALA A 55 1.85 15.44 11.07
CA ALA A 55 0.46 15.52 10.65
C ALA A 55 0.09 16.95 10.24
N PRO A 56 -0.77 17.15 9.22
CA PRO A 56 -1.35 18.45 8.93
C PRO A 56 -2.16 18.95 10.13
N ALA A 57 -2.19 20.27 10.32
CA ALA A 57 -2.95 20.86 11.42
C ALA A 57 -4.45 20.53 11.29
N LEU A 58 -5.05 20.05 12.37
CA LEU A 58 -6.49 19.81 12.45
C LEU A 58 -7.24 21.14 12.26
N PRO A 59 -8.24 21.21 11.37
CA PRO A 59 -9.11 22.38 11.25
C PRO A 59 -9.74 22.74 12.61
N GLN A 60 -9.73 24.02 12.95
CA GLN A 60 -10.12 24.48 14.29
C GLN A 60 -11.60 24.22 14.61
N ASP A 61 -12.47 24.30 13.60
CA ASP A 61 -13.89 23.96 13.72
C ASP A 61 -14.13 22.49 14.10
N VAL A 62 -13.31 21.58 13.59
CA VAL A 62 -13.35 20.16 13.96
C VAL A 62 -12.84 19.96 15.39
N ALA A 63 -11.77 20.66 15.78
CA ALA A 63 -11.27 20.62 17.15
C ALA A 63 -12.32 21.11 18.15
N ASP A 64 -12.92 22.28 17.90
CA ASP A 64 -13.97 22.87 18.73
C ASP A 64 -15.20 21.95 18.84
N LEU A 65 -15.57 21.28 17.74
CA LEU A 65 -16.66 20.31 17.75
C LEU A 65 -16.35 19.10 18.64
N LEU A 66 -15.13 18.55 18.54
CA LEU A 66 -14.70 17.42 19.35
C LEU A 66 -14.67 17.79 20.84
N ASP A 67 -14.09 18.94 21.19
CA ASP A 67 -14.05 19.43 22.57
C ASP A 67 -15.46 19.65 23.14
N GLY A 68 -16.37 20.20 22.34
CA GLY A 68 -17.78 20.33 22.71
C GLY A 68 -18.46 18.98 22.99
N ARG A 69 -18.25 17.98 22.12
CA ARG A 69 -18.81 16.63 22.29
C ARG A 69 -18.23 15.88 23.49
N ILE A 70 -16.94 16.04 23.75
CA ILE A 70 -16.29 15.43 24.91
C ILE A 70 -16.86 16.06 26.19
N SER A 71 -16.99 17.39 26.22
CA SER A 71 -17.56 18.12 27.37
C SER A 71 -19.00 17.67 27.67
N GLU A 72 -19.84 17.63 26.64
CA GLU A 72 -21.23 17.13 26.73
C GLU A 72 -21.28 15.68 27.27
N ALA A 73 -20.45 14.78 26.74
CA ALA A 73 -20.41 13.39 27.19
C ALA A 73 -19.94 13.23 28.66
N VAL A 74 -19.04 14.09 29.12
CA VAL A 74 -18.58 14.12 30.52
C VAL A 74 -19.71 14.61 31.44
N ASP A 75 -20.45 15.64 31.03
CA ASP A 75 -21.61 16.15 31.79
C ASP A 75 -22.71 15.10 31.89
N GLU A 76 -23.04 14.41 30.79
CA GLU A 76 -24.02 13.31 30.78
C GLU A 76 -23.60 12.16 31.72
N ARG A 77 -22.33 11.76 31.70
CA ARG A 77 -21.80 10.72 32.59
C ARG A 77 -21.85 11.16 34.06
N SER A 78 -21.56 12.43 34.33
CA SER A 78 -21.60 13.01 35.68
C SER A 78 -23.03 13.13 36.21
N ALA A 79 -23.99 13.51 35.36
CA ALA A 79 -25.42 13.54 35.69
C ALA A 79 -25.99 12.13 35.92
N ALA A 80 -25.59 11.14 35.10
CA ALA A 80 -25.97 9.75 35.28
C ALA A 80 -25.40 9.16 36.58
N ALA A 81 -24.14 9.47 36.91
CA ALA A 81 -23.51 9.06 38.17
C ALA A 81 -24.18 9.71 39.39
N SER A 82 -24.55 10.99 39.29
CA SER A 82 -25.27 11.72 40.34
C SER A 82 -26.70 11.20 40.53
N SER A 83 -27.34 10.73 39.45
CA SER A 83 -28.69 10.14 39.50
C SER A 83 -28.68 8.70 40.01
N ALA A 84 -27.54 7.99 39.91
CA ALA A 84 -27.35 6.63 40.42
C ALA A 84 -26.90 6.59 41.89
N GLY A 85 -26.67 7.74 42.53
CA GLY A 85 -26.06 7.87 43.85
C GLY A 85 -26.98 8.41 44.95
N ALA A 86 -27.91 7.58 45.43
CA ALA A 86 -28.32 7.60 46.84
C ALA A 86 -28.53 6.15 47.33
N PRO A 87 -27.47 5.41 47.69
CA PRO A 87 -27.65 4.24 48.54
C PRO A 87 -28.12 4.73 49.91
N ALA A 88 -29.31 4.28 50.31
CA ALA A 88 -29.80 4.48 51.66
C ALA A 88 -28.76 3.96 52.69
N PRO A 89 -28.58 4.61 53.83
CA PRO A 89 -27.67 4.11 54.86
C PRO A 89 -28.25 2.82 55.43
N GLU A 90 -27.74 1.67 54.98
CA GLU A 90 -27.98 0.42 55.67
C GLU A 90 -27.24 0.47 57.01
N THR A 91 -28.02 0.49 58.08
CA THR A 91 -27.57 0.35 59.45
C THR A 91 -26.68 -0.89 59.62
N PRO A 92 -25.49 -0.79 60.23
CA PRO A 92 -24.62 -1.93 60.42
C PRO A 92 -25.24 -2.85 61.49
N VAL A 93 -25.56 -4.08 61.09
CA VAL A 93 -25.92 -5.16 62.02
C VAL A 93 -24.64 -5.68 62.68
N PRO A 94 -24.54 -5.72 64.02
CA PRO A 94 -23.38 -6.25 64.72
C PRO A 94 -23.37 -7.78 64.67
N GLY A 95 -22.23 -8.37 64.29
CA GLY A 95 -22.03 -9.82 64.26
C GLY A 95 -21.74 -10.44 65.64
N PRO A 96 -21.36 -11.73 65.65
CA PRO A 96 -20.40 -12.20 66.65
C PRO A 96 -19.24 -13.03 66.05
N HIS A 97 -18.04 -12.57 66.39
CA HIS A 97 -16.81 -13.32 66.71
C HIS A 97 -16.10 -14.23 65.68
N GLY A 98 -14.88 -13.79 65.33
CA GLY A 98 -13.73 -14.64 64.99
C GLY A 98 -12.44 -13.81 65.14
N PRO A 99 -11.39 -14.27 65.86
CA PRO A 99 -10.28 -13.42 66.28
C PRO A 99 -9.16 -13.30 65.25
N GLU A 100 -8.66 -12.06 65.12
CA GLU A 100 -7.25 -11.67 65.16
C GLU A 100 -6.21 -12.51 64.39
N SER A 101 -5.67 -11.92 63.33
CA SER A 101 -4.24 -12.06 63.01
C SER A 101 -3.73 -10.74 62.47
N THR A 102 -2.83 -10.17 63.26
CA THR A 102 -2.09 -8.93 63.02
C THR A 102 -0.85 -9.27 62.20
N GLU A 103 -0.70 -8.67 61.02
CA GLU A 103 0.62 -8.40 60.44
C GLU A 103 0.66 -6.95 59.91
N PRO A 104 1.72 -6.19 60.22
CA PRO A 104 1.87 -4.80 59.80
C PRO A 104 2.79 -4.64 58.59
N GLY A 105 2.37 -3.77 57.66
CA GLY A 105 3.29 -2.92 56.89
C GLY A 105 3.28 -3.12 55.37
N THR A 106 2.60 -2.22 54.65
CA THR A 106 3.01 -1.71 53.33
C THR A 106 2.35 -0.34 53.11
N PRO A 107 3.05 0.68 52.58
CA PRO A 107 2.53 2.05 52.51
C PRO A 107 1.49 2.22 51.40
N ALA A 108 0.75 3.33 51.51
CA ALA A 108 -0.33 3.76 50.64
C ALA A 108 0.07 3.77 49.14
N ASP A 109 -0.71 3.06 48.34
CA ASP A 109 -0.77 3.25 46.89
C ASP A 109 -2.13 3.87 46.54
N ASP A 110 -2.06 4.84 45.64
CA ASP A 110 -3.15 5.61 45.08
C ASP A 110 -4.36 4.75 44.71
N ALA A 111 -5.53 5.17 45.20
CA ALA A 111 -6.81 4.60 44.83
C ALA A 111 -7.15 4.95 43.37
N LEU A 112 -6.54 4.21 42.44
CA LEU A 112 -7.01 4.14 41.06
C LEU A 112 -8.39 3.46 41.07
N ALA A 113 -9.38 4.16 40.53
CA ALA A 113 -10.74 3.67 40.38
C ALA A 113 -10.77 2.30 39.69
N PRO A 114 -11.66 1.38 40.09
CA PRO A 114 -11.76 0.07 39.44
C PRO A 114 -12.20 0.28 37.98
N VAL A 115 -11.28 0.05 37.05
CA VAL A 115 -11.58 -0.06 35.62
C VAL A 115 -12.33 -1.37 35.41
N VAL A 116 -13.64 -1.28 35.26
CA VAL A 116 -14.45 -2.41 34.83
C VAL A 116 -14.23 -2.57 33.31
N PRO A 117 -13.81 -3.75 32.81
CA PRO A 117 -13.77 -3.96 31.37
C PRO A 117 -15.19 -3.79 30.82
N LEU A 118 -15.33 -2.96 29.79
CA LEU A 118 -16.56 -2.85 29.01
C LEU A 118 -16.82 -4.20 28.34
N ALA A 119 -17.51 -5.08 29.04
CA ALA A 119 -18.12 -6.25 28.42
C ALA A 119 -19.03 -5.73 27.32
N ALA A 120 -18.60 -5.94 26.07
CA ALA A 120 -19.34 -5.57 24.87
C ALA A 120 -20.75 -6.17 24.96
N ARG A 121 -21.72 -5.34 25.37
CA ARG A 121 -23.13 -5.67 25.37
C ARG A 121 -23.55 -5.82 23.91
N ARG A 122 -23.46 -7.05 23.40
CA ARG A 122 -24.11 -7.47 22.15
C ARG A 122 -25.60 -7.17 22.28
N ARG A 123 -26.03 -6.04 21.71
CA ARG A 123 -27.45 -5.71 21.53
C ARG A 123 -28.02 -6.75 20.56
N ARG A 124 -28.73 -7.75 21.07
CA ARG A 124 -29.63 -8.57 20.26
C ARG A 124 -30.79 -7.69 19.80
N PHE A 125 -30.65 -7.07 18.63
CA PHE A 125 -31.80 -6.54 17.89
C PHE A 125 -32.51 -7.71 17.22
N GLY A 126 -33.68 -8.05 17.75
CA GLY A 126 -34.66 -8.84 17.02
C GLY A 126 -35.25 -7.96 15.92
N LEU A 127 -35.20 -8.44 14.67
CA LEU A 127 -35.95 -7.86 13.57
C LEU A 127 -36.93 -8.92 13.04
N PRO A 128 -38.23 -8.61 12.91
CA PRO A 128 -39.18 -9.49 12.25
C PRO A 128 -38.97 -9.45 10.73
N HIS A 129 -39.19 -10.61 10.11
CA HIS A 129 -39.23 -10.86 8.68
C HIS A 129 -40.06 -9.81 7.91
N LEU A 130 -39.44 -9.17 6.90
CA LEU A 130 -40.13 -8.65 5.72
C LEU A 130 -39.36 -9.03 4.45
N MET A 131 -40.15 -9.46 3.47
CA MET A 131 -39.75 -9.98 2.16
C MET A 131 -39.38 -8.87 1.17
N ALA A 132 -38.42 -9.21 0.30
CA ALA A 132 -38.28 -8.86 -1.12
C ALA A 132 -38.13 -7.38 -1.56
N VAL A 133 -37.12 -7.12 -2.41
CA VAL A 133 -37.26 -6.70 -3.83
C VAL A 133 -35.85 -6.49 -4.42
N ALA A 134 -35.64 -6.99 -5.64
CA ALA A 134 -34.41 -6.85 -6.40
C ALA A 134 -34.20 -5.41 -6.90
N ALA A 135 -32.96 -4.91 -6.83
CA ALA A 135 -32.48 -3.78 -7.61
C ALA A 135 -30.98 -3.92 -7.85
N ALA A 136 -30.59 -3.96 -9.13
CA ALA A 136 -29.21 -3.90 -9.58
C ALA A 136 -28.57 -2.59 -9.11
N SER A 137 -27.38 -2.67 -8.51
CA SER A 137 -26.56 -1.49 -8.20
C SER A 137 -25.17 -1.69 -8.78
N VAL A 138 -24.77 -0.70 -9.57
CA VAL A 138 -23.50 -0.54 -10.25
C VAL A 138 -22.42 -0.35 -9.19
N PHE A 139 -21.40 -1.21 -9.18
CA PHE A 139 -20.18 -0.95 -8.41
C PHE A 139 -19.32 0.04 -9.18
N VAL A 140 -19.27 1.28 -8.69
CA VAL A 140 -18.19 2.22 -9.01
C VAL A 140 -17.01 1.81 -8.14
N VAL A 141 -16.04 1.13 -8.73
CA VAL A 141 -14.70 0.93 -8.16
C VAL A 141 -13.95 2.24 -8.37
N GLY A 142 -14.03 3.15 -7.40
CA GLY A 142 -13.28 4.39 -7.37
C GLY A 142 -12.09 4.25 -6.42
N GLY A 143 -10.95 3.78 -6.92
CA GLY A 143 -9.67 3.84 -6.22
C GLY A 143 -9.04 5.21 -6.42
N GLY A 144 -9.02 6.04 -5.37
CA GLY A 144 -8.34 7.33 -5.37
C GLY A 144 -6.94 7.20 -4.77
N ALA A 145 -5.92 7.18 -5.62
CA ALA A 145 -4.52 7.29 -5.19
C ALA A 145 -4.17 8.78 -5.01
N ALA A 146 -3.84 9.18 -3.77
CA ALA A 146 -3.21 10.45 -3.48
C ALA A 146 -1.70 10.31 -3.68
N ILE A 147 -1.15 11.15 -4.56
CA ILE A 147 0.27 11.17 -4.92
C ILE A 147 1.00 12.13 -3.98
N ILE A 148 2.01 11.66 -3.24
CA ILE A 148 3.03 12.51 -2.61
C ILE A 148 4.39 12.04 -3.12
N SER A 149 4.94 12.79 -4.07
CA SER A 149 6.34 12.66 -4.49
C SER A 149 7.27 13.25 -3.42
N GLY A 150 8.34 12.52 -3.14
CA GLY A 150 9.30 12.83 -2.09
C GLY A 150 10.34 13.89 -2.44
N VAL A 151 11.13 14.20 -1.42
CA VAL A 151 12.47 14.77 -1.52
C VAL A 151 13.23 14.29 -0.29
N MET A 152 14.33 13.57 -0.48
CA MET A 152 15.69 13.99 -0.11
C MET A 152 16.63 12.77 -0.15
N GLY A 153 17.54 12.75 -1.13
CA GLY A 153 18.71 11.89 -1.09
C GLY A 153 19.73 12.38 -0.06
N GLY A 154 20.45 11.44 0.55
CA GLY A 154 21.51 11.74 1.51
C GLY A 154 22.24 10.50 2.00
N GLN A 155 23.19 10.02 1.19
CA GLN A 155 24.53 9.56 1.56
C GLN A 155 24.74 8.95 2.97
N GLN A 156 25.09 7.66 3.04
CA GLN A 156 26.17 7.21 3.93
C GLN A 156 26.76 5.85 3.51
N GLU A 157 28.08 5.89 3.30
CA GLU A 157 29.00 4.77 3.18
C GLU A 157 29.13 3.96 4.49
N SER A 158 29.63 2.73 4.31
CA SER A 158 30.39 1.90 5.26
C SER A 158 29.63 0.76 5.94
N GLY A 159 30.10 -0.46 5.66
CA GLY A 159 29.89 -1.57 6.58
C GLY A 159 29.86 -2.94 5.92
N ILE A 160 30.99 -3.38 5.38
CA ILE A 160 31.19 -4.74 4.88
C ILE A 160 30.97 -5.72 6.04
N ALA A 161 30.00 -6.62 5.89
CA ALA A 161 30.02 -7.94 6.53
C ALA A 161 29.26 -8.92 5.63
N SER A 162 30.00 -9.69 4.84
CA SER A 162 29.48 -10.91 4.21
C SER A 162 29.32 -11.99 5.27
N PRO A 163 28.18 -12.70 5.34
CA PRO A 163 28.18 -14.08 5.77
C PRO A 163 28.26 -15.01 4.55
N LEU A 164 29.21 -15.94 4.67
CA LEU A 164 29.30 -17.28 4.10
C LEU A 164 28.16 -17.74 3.18
N MET A 165 28.57 -18.26 2.02
CA MET A 165 27.77 -19.12 1.17
C MET A 165 27.55 -20.47 1.85
N ASP A 166 26.28 -20.82 2.04
CA ASP A 166 25.83 -22.22 2.04
C ASP A 166 25.29 -22.50 0.64
N GLU A 167 26.03 -23.35 -0.09
CA GLU A 167 25.57 -24.04 -1.30
C GLU A 167 24.52 -25.10 -0.89
N ASP A 168 23.50 -25.30 -1.75
CA ASP A 168 22.29 -26.14 -1.58
C ASP A 168 21.05 -25.49 -0.93
N ALA A 169 20.51 -24.46 -1.59
CA ALA A 169 19.07 -24.17 -1.56
C ALA A 169 18.58 -23.92 -2.99
N GLU A 170 17.71 -24.79 -3.50
CA GLU A 170 16.95 -24.51 -4.72
C GLU A 170 16.14 -23.22 -4.52
N PRO A 171 16.02 -22.34 -5.53
CA PRO A 171 15.32 -21.07 -5.36
C PRO A 171 13.82 -21.32 -5.21
N GLU A 172 13.36 -21.40 -3.96
CA GLU A 172 11.94 -21.23 -3.62
C GLU A 172 11.57 -19.78 -3.96
N VAL A 173 10.80 -19.62 -5.03
CA VAL A 173 10.29 -18.34 -5.52
C VAL A 173 9.37 -17.76 -4.46
N ALA A 174 9.89 -16.84 -3.65
CA ALA A 174 9.08 -16.00 -2.78
C ALA A 174 8.05 -15.26 -3.65
N PRO A 175 6.77 -15.15 -3.22
CA PRO A 175 5.79 -14.34 -3.95
C PRO A 175 6.31 -12.91 -3.97
N ASP A 176 6.42 -12.38 -5.18
CA ASP A 176 6.98 -11.09 -5.51
C ASP A 176 6.17 -9.98 -4.80
N THR A 177 6.63 -9.56 -3.62
CA THR A 177 6.01 -8.53 -2.79
C THR A 177 6.06 -7.20 -3.55
N ALA A 178 4.93 -6.81 -4.15
CA ALA A 178 4.63 -5.48 -4.70
C ALA A 178 5.87 -4.72 -5.20
N GLN A 179 6.62 -5.31 -6.16
CA GLN A 179 7.60 -4.52 -6.89
C GLN A 179 6.85 -3.35 -7.51
N SER A 180 7.26 -2.14 -7.16
CA SER A 180 6.74 -0.92 -7.75
C SER A 180 7.05 -0.98 -9.24
N TYR A 181 6.08 -1.48 -10.00
CA TYR A 181 6.21 -1.66 -11.41
C TYR A 181 6.32 -0.28 -12.05
N SER A 182 7.49 0.03 -12.58
CA SER A 182 7.73 1.22 -13.37
C SER A 182 8.17 0.74 -14.75
N ALA A 183 7.48 1.21 -15.80
CA ALA A 183 7.93 0.98 -17.17
C ALA A 183 9.37 1.47 -17.33
N GLU A 184 10.21 0.64 -17.95
CA GLU A 184 11.58 1.02 -18.28
C GLU A 184 11.57 2.05 -19.42
N SER A 185 12.57 2.93 -19.45
CA SER A 185 12.70 3.93 -20.50
C SER A 185 14.01 3.76 -21.26
N VAL A 186 13.92 3.73 -22.58
CA VAL A 186 15.06 3.75 -23.50
C VAL A 186 14.97 4.95 -24.43
N ALA A 187 16.10 5.38 -24.95
CA ALA A 187 16.17 6.32 -26.05
C ALA A 187 16.93 5.64 -27.19
N SER A 188 16.21 4.90 -28.03
CA SER A 188 16.82 4.11 -29.10
C SER A 188 17.36 4.97 -30.24
N GLY A 189 16.82 6.18 -30.41
CA GLY A 189 17.09 7.01 -31.58
C GLY A 189 16.47 6.47 -32.87
N THR A 190 15.66 5.40 -32.79
CA THR A 190 14.99 4.80 -33.93
C THR A 190 14.05 5.80 -34.58
N VAL A 191 14.06 5.85 -35.92
CA VAL A 191 13.03 6.53 -36.70
C VAL A 191 12.03 5.47 -37.15
N TYR A 192 10.96 5.33 -36.38
CA TYR A 192 9.87 4.43 -36.67
C TYR A 192 9.11 4.89 -37.90
N THR A 193 8.65 3.94 -38.69
CA THR A 193 7.79 4.17 -39.86
C THR A 193 6.58 3.27 -39.76
N GLU A 194 5.46 3.66 -40.36
CA GLU A 194 4.24 2.82 -40.34
C GLU A 194 4.51 1.42 -40.95
N GLU A 195 5.22 1.35 -42.08
CA GLU A 195 5.55 0.08 -42.74
C GLU A 195 6.57 -0.77 -41.95
N GLY A 196 7.49 -0.12 -41.23
CA GLY A 196 8.58 -0.77 -40.50
C GLY A 196 8.30 -1.06 -39.03
N LEU A 197 7.20 -0.55 -38.47
CA LEU A 197 6.95 -0.47 -37.03
C LEU A 197 7.17 -1.82 -36.34
N GLY A 198 6.60 -2.91 -36.86
CA GLY A 198 6.72 -4.23 -36.23
C GLY A 198 8.17 -4.73 -36.15
N ALA A 199 8.92 -4.65 -37.26
CA ALA A 199 10.30 -5.11 -37.28
C ALA A 199 11.23 -4.21 -36.44
N GLN A 200 11.00 -2.89 -36.47
CA GLN A 200 11.76 -1.91 -35.70
C GLN A 200 11.51 -2.08 -34.19
N ALA A 201 10.24 -2.23 -33.79
CA ALA A 201 9.84 -2.41 -32.41
C ALA A 201 10.38 -3.74 -31.85
N ALA A 202 10.28 -4.84 -32.60
CA ALA A 202 10.88 -6.12 -32.21
C ALA A 202 12.39 -6.02 -31.99
N GLY A 203 13.10 -5.24 -32.82
CA GLY A 203 14.53 -4.98 -32.65
C GLY A 203 14.87 -4.23 -31.37
N VAL A 204 14.12 -3.18 -31.02
CA VAL A 204 14.31 -2.42 -29.78
C VAL A 204 13.99 -3.27 -28.55
N LEU A 205 12.91 -4.06 -28.59
CA LEU A 205 12.56 -4.95 -27.49
C LEU A 205 13.64 -6.00 -27.24
N ALA A 206 14.16 -6.64 -28.30
CA ALA A 206 15.24 -7.60 -28.19
C ALA A 206 16.55 -6.97 -27.66
N ALA A 207 16.85 -5.73 -28.06
CA ALA A 207 18.00 -4.99 -27.56
C ALA A 207 17.86 -4.63 -26.07
N ALA A 208 16.67 -4.24 -25.62
CA ALA A 208 16.40 -3.96 -24.21
C ALA A 208 16.54 -5.22 -23.34
N GLU A 209 16.05 -6.37 -23.82
CA GLU A 209 16.17 -7.66 -23.11
C GLU A 209 17.61 -8.19 -23.05
N ALA A 210 18.44 -7.86 -24.04
CA ALA A 210 19.86 -8.22 -24.04
C ALA A 210 20.67 -7.46 -22.97
N GLY A 211 20.12 -6.37 -22.42
CA GLY A 211 20.77 -5.52 -21.42
C GLY A 211 21.96 -4.73 -21.98
N PRO A 212 22.56 -3.84 -21.16
CA PRO A 212 23.76 -3.12 -21.56
C PRO A 212 24.90 -4.10 -21.76
N THR A 213 25.32 -4.29 -23.01
CA THR A 213 26.58 -4.98 -23.29
C THR A 213 27.71 -4.07 -22.84
N GLU A 214 28.44 -4.48 -21.81
CA GLU A 214 29.72 -3.86 -21.40
C GLU A 214 30.76 -4.09 -22.51
N SER A 215 30.57 -3.43 -23.66
CA SER A 215 31.57 -3.39 -24.71
C SER A 215 32.60 -2.33 -24.34
N GLU A 216 33.60 -2.75 -23.58
CA GLU A 216 34.84 -1.99 -23.40
C GLU A 216 35.55 -1.88 -24.76
N GLY A 217 35.23 -0.81 -25.49
CA GLY A 217 36.01 -0.31 -26.61
C GLY A 217 35.54 -0.79 -27.99
N ALA A 218 34.64 -0.02 -28.61
CA ALA A 218 34.78 0.45 -29.99
C ALA A 218 33.55 1.30 -30.36
N GLU A 219 33.84 2.50 -30.86
CA GLU A 219 33.08 3.35 -31.79
C GLU A 219 31.56 3.44 -31.63
N GLU A 220 31.10 4.68 -31.36
CA GLU A 220 29.73 5.23 -31.37
C GLU A 220 28.71 4.48 -32.27
N ASP A 221 28.30 3.29 -31.83
CA ASP A 221 27.16 2.58 -32.41
C ASP A 221 25.90 3.05 -31.67
N MET A 222 24.84 3.32 -32.42
CA MET A 222 23.57 3.91 -31.95
C MET A 222 22.75 2.88 -31.16
N GLY A 223 23.35 2.27 -30.14
CA GLY A 223 22.67 1.38 -29.21
C GLY A 223 21.67 2.15 -28.36
N ALA A 224 20.53 1.53 -28.09
CA ALA A 224 19.53 2.06 -27.19
C ALA A 224 20.15 2.26 -25.80
N GLN A 225 20.20 3.51 -25.36
CA GLN A 225 20.69 3.82 -24.02
C GLN A 225 19.52 3.68 -23.04
N ALA A 226 19.71 2.85 -22.02
CA ALA A 226 18.82 2.83 -20.87
C ALA A 226 18.88 4.20 -20.19
N VAL A 227 17.78 4.94 -20.23
CA VAL A 227 17.67 6.24 -19.56
C VAL A 227 17.13 5.98 -18.16
N LYS A 228 17.73 6.58 -17.14
CA LYS A 228 17.19 6.49 -15.78
C LYS A 228 15.92 7.35 -15.67
N GLY A 229 14.79 6.67 -15.78
CA GLY A 229 13.46 7.25 -15.57
C GLY A 229 12.83 7.80 -16.85
N LEU A 230 11.50 7.75 -16.86
CA LEU A 230 10.68 8.16 -18.00
C LEU A 230 10.88 9.64 -18.36
N PRO A 231 10.84 10.00 -19.65
CA PRO A 231 10.88 11.40 -20.06
C PRO A 231 9.70 12.18 -19.47
N ALA A 232 9.87 13.50 -19.28
CA ALA A 232 8.85 14.34 -18.67
C ALA A 232 7.50 14.22 -19.41
N GLY A 233 6.44 13.91 -18.65
CA GLY A 233 5.09 13.67 -19.17
C GLY A 233 4.80 12.24 -19.65
N ALA A 234 5.83 11.41 -19.89
CA ALA A 234 5.61 10.03 -20.33
C ALA A 234 5.01 9.17 -19.22
N GLN A 235 5.38 9.39 -17.96
CA GLN A 235 4.78 8.65 -16.84
C GLN A 235 3.27 8.88 -16.74
N GLU A 236 2.82 10.12 -16.86
CA GLU A 236 1.39 10.46 -16.82
C GLU A 236 0.65 9.89 -18.04
N CYS A 237 1.31 9.88 -19.20
CA CYS A 237 0.81 9.25 -20.42
C CYS A 237 0.66 7.73 -20.27
N VAL A 238 1.68 7.06 -19.74
CA VAL A 238 1.68 5.61 -19.48
C VAL A 238 0.56 5.24 -18.51
N THR A 239 0.45 5.92 -17.38
CA THR A 239 -0.60 5.63 -16.39
C THR A 239 -2.00 5.75 -17.01
N ARG A 240 -2.26 6.81 -17.78
CA ARG A 240 -3.56 6.97 -18.46
C ARG A 240 -3.79 5.90 -19.52
N PHE A 241 -2.76 5.53 -20.26
CA PHE A 241 -2.87 4.52 -21.30
C PHE A 241 -3.22 3.14 -20.72
N GLU A 242 -2.53 2.75 -19.65
CA GLU A 242 -2.79 1.50 -18.91
C GLU A 242 -4.20 1.49 -18.33
N GLU A 243 -4.63 2.58 -17.70
CA GLU A 243 -6.00 2.71 -17.15
C GLU A 243 -7.08 2.64 -18.23
N ALA A 244 -6.87 3.29 -19.39
CA ALA A 244 -7.85 3.35 -20.46
C ALA A 244 -8.01 2.01 -21.19
N ASN A 245 -6.91 1.24 -21.33
CA ASN A 245 -6.88 0.04 -22.16
C ASN A 245 -6.83 -1.26 -21.34
N GLY A 246 -6.60 -1.19 -20.02
CA GLY A 246 -6.44 -2.37 -19.17
C GLY A 246 -5.19 -3.18 -19.51
N VAL A 247 -4.18 -2.54 -20.11
CA VAL A 247 -2.90 -3.16 -20.51
C VAL A 247 -1.78 -2.69 -19.59
N ARG A 248 -0.63 -3.36 -19.67
CA ARG A 248 0.59 -3.01 -18.92
C ARG A 248 1.71 -2.64 -19.88
N VAL A 249 2.29 -1.46 -19.69
CA VAL A 249 3.42 -0.95 -20.47
C VAL A 249 4.72 -1.39 -19.82
N THR A 250 5.52 -2.20 -20.51
CA THR A 250 6.80 -2.74 -20.00
C THR A 250 7.99 -1.86 -20.33
N LEU A 251 7.93 -1.17 -21.47
CA LEU A 251 9.03 -0.35 -21.99
C LEU A 251 8.45 0.87 -22.69
N VAL A 252 9.14 2.00 -22.57
CA VAL A 252 8.87 3.24 -23.30
C VAL A 252 10.13 3.65 -24.03
N ASP A 253 10.02 3.80 -25.35
CA ASP A 253 11.10 4.34 -26.17
C ASP A 253 10.84 5.80 -26.55
N ASP A 254 11.78 6.69 -26.21
CA ASP A 254 11.80 8.09 -26.62
C ASP A 254 12.52 8.21 -27.96
N ALA A 255 11.74 8.23 -29.04
CA ALA A 255 12.21 8.02 -30.41
C ALA A 255 11.57 9.02 -31.38
N HIS A 256 11.67 8.75 -32.67
CA HIS A 256 10.97 9.53 -33.70
C HIS A 256 10.05 8.62 -34.51
N PHE A 257 8.96 9.18 -35.03
CA PHE A 257 8.05 8.52 -35.96
C PHE A 257 7.91 9.38 -37.22
N ASP A 258 8.12 8.76 -38.38
CA ASP A 258 7.92 9.36 -39.69
C ASP A 258 6.60 8.89 -40.28
N SER A 259 5.63 9.81 -40.30
CA SER A 259 4.30 9.63 -40.90
C SER A 259 4.26 9.94 -42.40
N GLY A 260 5.42 10.28 -43.01
CA GLY A 260 5.58 10.66 -44.41
C GLY A 260 5.79 12.16 -44.64
N ASP A 261 5.55 13.00 -43.62
CA ASP A 261 5.80 14.45 -43.64
C ASP A 261 7.09 14.85 -42.91
N GLY A 262 7.86 13.85 -42.47
CA GLY A 262 9.09 14.01 -41.70
C GLY A 262 9.02 13.31 -40.34
N ALA A 263 10.19 12.96 -39.83
CA ALA A 263 10.32 12.32 -38.52
C ALA A 263 10.08 13.33 -37.39
N GLU A 264 9.02 13.11 -36.62
CA GLU A 264 8.69 13.88 -35.43
C GLU A 264 8.96 13.06 -34.17
N ARG A 265 9.23 13.73 -33.04
CA ARG A 265 9.45 13.02 -31.77
C ARG A 265 8.18 12.29 -31.35
N ALA A 266 8.32 11.02 -31.00
CA ALA A 266 7.23 10.15 -30.58
C ALA A 266 7.63 9.29 -29.37
N TRP A 267 6.64 8.82 -28.62
CA TRP A 267 6.84 7.77 -27.62
C TRP A 267 6.31 6.45 -28.16
N VAL A 268 7.13 5.41 -28.13
CA VAL A 268 6.68 4.05 -28.46
C VAL A 268 6.51 3.27 -27.18
N LEU A 269 5.26 2.94 -26.86
CA LEU A 269 4.89 2.14 -25.71
C LEU A 269 4.86 0.68 -26.11
N PHE A 270 5.55 -0.16 -25.34
CA PHE A 270 5.51 -1.60 -25.50
C PHE A 270 4.63 -2.21 -24.44
N THR A 271 3.60 -2.93 -24.83
CA THR A 271 2.70 -3.64 -23.92
C THR A 271 2.85 -5.14 -24.06
N ARG A 272 2.53 -5.86 -22.97
CA ARG A 272 2.37 -7.32 -22.99
C ARG A 272 1.05 -7.70 -22.34
N ASP A 273 0.35 -8.60 -23.01
CA ASP A 273 -0.85 -9.25 -22.49
C ASP A 273 -0.80 -10.77 -22.76
N THR A 274 -1.95 -11.43 -22.66
CA THR A 274 -2.06 -12.87 -22.93
C THR A 274 -1.99 -13.23 -24.42
N GLU A 275 -2.17 -12.27 -25.32
CA GLU A 275 -2.17 -12.45 -26.78
C GLU A 275 -0.79 -12.21 -27.38
N GLY A 276 0.05 -11.38 -26.75
CA GLY A 276 1.43 -11.17 -27.16
C GLY A 276 2.02 -9.85 -26.69
N ALA A 277 3.05 -9.40 -27.40
CA ALA A 277 3.56 -8.05 -27.26
C ALA A 277 2.96 -7.15 -28.36
N SER A 278 2.81 -5.86 -28.07
CA SER A 278 2.42 -4.87 -29.06
C SER A 278 3.17 -3.57 -28.85
N ALA A 279 3.29 -2.80 -29.93
CA ALA A 279 3.91 -1.47 -29.94
C ALA A 279 2.88 -0.41 -30.35
N VAL A 280 2.75 0.63 -29.55
CA VAL A 280 1.86 1.77 -29.79
C VAL A 280 2.68 3.04 -29.86
N VAL A 281 2.55 3.78 -30.97
CA VAL A 281 3.26 5.04 -31.21
C VAL A 281 2.34 6.20 -30.83
N LEU A 282 2.83 7.09 -29.97
CA LEU A 282 2.09 8.23 -29.45
C LEU A 282 2.77 9.56 -29.73
N ASP A 283 1.96 10.59 -30.02
CA ASP A 283 2.38 11.99 -29.98
C ASP A 283 2.51 12.47 -28.51
N PRO A 284 3.73 12.83 -28.04
CA PRO A 284 3.96 13.32 -26.68
C PRO A 284 3.13 14.58 -26.34
N GLY A 285 2.89 15.44 -27.33
CA GLY A 285 2.14 16.67 -27.18
C GLY A 285 0.64 16.47 -26.99
N GLN A 286 0.08 15.40 -27.54
CA GLN A 286 -1.33 15.05 -27.33
C GLN A 286 -1.52 14.26 -26.04
N CYS A 287 -0.65 13.29 -25.78
CA CYS A 287 -0.79 12.43 -24.60
C CYS A 287 -0.66 13.21 -23.27
N SER A 288 0.23 14.21 -23.23
CA SER A 288 0.45 15.03 -22.03
C SER A 288 -0.66 16.06 -21.76
N ARG A 289 -1.44 16.47 -22.78
CA ARG A 289 -2.45 17.55 -22.65
C ARG A 289 -3.83 17.06 -22.19
N GLY A 290 -4.01 15.76 -21.99
CA GLY A 290 -5.28 15.19 -21.51
C GLY A 290 -6.43 15.27 -22.51
N SER A 291 -6.14 15.42 -23.81
CA SER A 291 -7.12 15.11 -24.87
C SER A 291 -7.47 13.62 -24.85
N SER A 292 -8.58 13.21 -25.49
CA SER A 292 -8.92 11.79 -25.64
C SER A 292 -7.71 11.02 -26.16
N PHE A 293 -7.32 9.97 -25.44
CA PHE A 293 -6.09 9.21 -25.69
C PHE A 293 -5.99 8.73 -27.14
N ASP A 294 -7.11 8.25 -27.70
CA ASP A 294 -7.21 7.76 -29.09
C ASP A 294 -6.77 8.79 -30.14
N SER A 295 -6.83 10.08 -29.81
CA SER A 295 -6.41 11.17 -30.70
C SER A 295 -4.89 11.38 -30.74
N GLY A 296 -4.15 10.78 -29.80
CA GLY A 296 -2.69 10.82 -29.75
C GLY A 296 -2.01 9.59 -30.32
N ILE A 297 -2.76 8.55 -30.71
CA ILE A 297 -2.21 7.33 -31.33
C ILE A 297 -1.89 7.61 -32.79
N LEU A 298 -0.61 7.47 -33.14
CA LEU A 298 -0.09 7.65 -34.50
C LEU A 298 -0.07 6.33 -35.27
N ALA A 299 0.27 5.22 -34.59
CA ALA A 299 0.29 3.88 -35.15
C ALA A 299 0.23 2.83 -34.03
N GLU A 300 -0.22 1.63 -34.36
CA GLU A 300 -0.26 0.48 -33.45
C GLU A 300 0.03 -0.80 -34.22
N GLN A 301 0.83 -1.69 -33.64
CA GLN A 301 1.24 -2.93 -34.29
C GLN A 301 1.45 -4.06 -33.26
N PRO A 302 0.79 -5.22 -33.41
CA PRO A 302 1.14 -6.43 -32.68
C PRO A 302 2.49 -7.00 -33.16
N LEU A 303 3.27 -7.55 -32.22
CA LEU A 303 4.63 -8.09 -32.41
C LEU A 303 4.69 -9.61 -32.33
#